data_AF-A0A7J8P7Z3-F1
#
_entry.id   AF-A0A7J8P7Z3-F1
#
_cell.length_a   1.000
_cell.length_b   1.000
_cell.length_c   1.000
_cell.angle_alpha   90.00
_cell.angle_beta   90.00
_cell.angle_gamma   90.00
#
_symmetry.space_group_name_H-M   'P 1'
#
loop_
_entity.id
_entity.type
_entity.pdbx_description
1 polymer ?
#
loop_
_entity_poly.entity_id
_entity_poly.type
_entity_poly.pdbx_seq_one_letter_code
_entity_poly.pdbx_strand_id
1 'polypeptide(L)'
;PRFNGENLEKNKLLYTRVSNLAVKHGCTVPQLALAWLLHQGDDIVPIPGTTKVKNMVNNAGCLGLKLSEDDLKEIGDAVPVDEVVGERELGVFSKYDWKFANTPLK
;
A
#
# COMPACT_ATOMS: atom_id res chain seq x y z
N PRO A 1 3.16 15.19 -6.99
CA PRO A 1 2.88 14.09 -6.02
C PRO A 1 1.58 13.33 -6.36
N ARG A 2 1.58 12.01 -6.14
CA ARG A 2 0.42 11.12 -6.42
C ARG A 2 -0.83 11.43 -5.59
N PHE A 3 -0.66 12.00 -4.40
CA PHE A 3 -1.75 12.17 -3.42
C PHE A 3 -2.23 13.61 -3.24
N ASN A 4 -1.97 14.49 -4.22
CA ASN A 4 -2.33 15.92 -4.15
C ASN A 4 -3.21 16.35 -5.32
N GLY A 5 -4.16 17.25 -5.05
CA GLY A 5 -5.00 17.91 -6.07
C GLY A 5 -5.67 16.94 -7.03
N GLU A 6 -5.62 17.23 -8.33
CA GLU A 6 -6.24 16.40 -9.38
C GLU A 6 -5.66 14.98 -9.46
N ASN A 7 -4.39 14.78 -9.09
CA ASN A 7 -3.78 13.45 -9.11
C ASN A 7 -4.40 12.54 -8.05
N LEU A 8 -4.80 13.09 -6.89
CA LEU A 8 -5.51 12.33 -5.87
C LEU A 8 -6.85 11.82 -6.40
N GLU A 9 -7.62 12.69 -7.06
CA GLU A 9 -8.93 12.30 -7.62
C GLU A 9 -8.81 11.25 -8.72
N LYS A 10 -7.80 11.36 -9.60
CA LYS A 10 -7.52 10.34 -10.62
C LYS A 10 -7.12 9.00 -9.98
N ASN A 11 -6.21 9.03 -8.99
CA ASN A 11 -5.73 7.82 -8.33
C ASN A 11 -6.77 7.18 -7.39
N LYS A 12 -7.80 7.93 -6.94
CA LYS A 12 -8.92 7.35 -6.17
C LYS A 12 -9.67 6.28 -6.95
N LEU A 13 -9.77 6.39 -8.28
CA LEU A 13 -10.42 5.38 -9.11
C LEU A 13 -9.71 4.02 -8.98
N LEU A 14 -8.38 4.02 -8.95
CA LEU A 14 -7.56 2.82 -8.73
C LEU A 14 -7.83 2.24 -7.34
N TYR A 15 -7.89 3.10 -6.32
CA TYR A 15 -8.23 2.68 -4.96
C TYR A 15 -9.63 2.03 -4.90
N THR A 16 -10.63 2.59 -5.60
CA THR A 16 -11.98 2.02 -5.64
C THR A 16 -11.98 0.62 -6.26
N ARG A 17 -11.21 0.37 -7.33
CA ARG A 17 -11.06 -0.97 -7.93
C ARG A 17 -10.55 -1.98 -6.90
N VAL A 18 -9.45 -1.64 -6.22
CA VAL A 18 -8.85 -2.51 -5.19
C VAL A 18 -9.78 -2.68 -3.98
N SER A 19 -10.51 -1.63 -3.60
CA SER A 19 -11.50 -1.70 -2.51
C SER A 19 -12.64 -2.66 -2.84
N ASN A 20 -13.11 -2.70 -4.08
CA ASN A 20 -14.15 -3.64 -4.50
C ASN A 20 -13.63 -5.08 -4.48
N LEU A 21 -12.37 -5.30 -4.89
CA LEU A 21 -11.73 -6.62 -4.77
C LEU A 21 -11.57 -7.05 -3.31
N ALA A 22 -11.20 -6.13 -2.42
CA ALA A 22 -11.08 -6.45 -1.00
C ALA A 22 -12.42 -6.90 -0.41
N VAL A 23 -13.51 -6.23 -0.80
CA VAL A 23 -14.89 -6.63 -0.45
C VAL A 23 -15.24 -8.00 -1.03
N LYS A 24 -14.92 -8.28 -2.30
CA LYS A 24 -15.11 -9.59 -2.97
C LYS A 24 -14.44 -10.72 -2.17
N HIS A 25 -13.24 -10.48 -1.66
CA HIS A 25 -12.48 -11.45 -0.86
C HIS A 25 -12.74 -11.38 0.65
N GLY A 26 -13.72 -10.58 1.10
CA GLY A 26 -14.11 -10.48 2.51
C GLY A 26 -13.01 -9.95 3.43
N CYS A 27 -12.11 -9.13 2.90
CA CYS A 27 -10.94 -8.61 3.62
C CYS A 27 -10.82 -7.09 3.52
N THR A 28 -9.87 -6.53 4.26
CA THR A 28 -9.55 -5.10 4.15
C THR A 28 -8.53 -4.85 3.04
N VAL A 29 -8.53 -3.65 2.47
CA VAL A 29 -7.56 -3.27 1.41
C VAL A 29 -6.10 -3.52 1.81
N PRO A 30 -5.65 -3.18 3.04
CA PRO A 30 -4.29 -3.52 3.48
C PRO A 30 -4.01 -5.02 3.52
N GLN A 31 -5.00 -5.85 3.90
CA GLN A 31 -4.85 -7.30 3.89
C GLN A 31 -4.72 -7.84 2.48
N LEU A 32 -5.56 -7.37 1.54
CA LEU A 32 -5.50 -7.78 0.14
C LEU A 32 -4.13 -7.45 -0.46
N ALA A 33 -3.62 -6.24 -0.21
CA ALA A 33 -2.32 -5.81 -0.71
C ALA A 33 -1.16 -6.65 -0.14
N LEU A 34 -1.18 -6.94 1.17
CA LEU A 34 -0.18 -7.79 1.81
C LEU A 34 -0.26 -9.24 1.33
N ALA A 35 -1.48 -9.78 1.17
CA ALA A 35 -1.69 -11.14 0.66
C ALA A 35 -1.20 -11.26 -0.78
N TRP A 36 -1.52 -10.31 -1.65
CA TRP A 36 -1.01 -10.30 -3.02
C TRP A 36 0.51 -10.28 -3.08
N LEU A 37 1.15 -9.46 -2.22
CA LEU A 37 2.61 -9.37 -2.14
C LEU A 37 3.26 -10.67 -1.67
N LEU A 38 2.67 -11.32 -0.66
CA LEU A 38 3.13 -12.63 -0.16
C LEU A 38 3.07 -13.71 -1.24
N HIS A 39 2.09 -13.64 -2.16
CA HIS A 39 1.95 -14.61 -3.25
C HIS A 39 2.88 -14.35 -4.44
N GLN A 40 3.68 -13.26 -4.44
CA GLN A 40 4.61 -12.99 -5.53
C GLN A 40 5.86 -13.90 -5.50
N GLY A 41 6.13 -14.59 -4.39
CA GLY A 41 7.26 -15.50 -4.25
C GLY A 41 7.46 -15.98 -2.81
N ASP A 42 7.97 -17.20 -2.64
CA ASP A 42 8.25 -17.81 -1.33
C ASP A 42 9.39 -17.11 -0.57
N ASP A 43 10.18 -16.27 -1.26
CA ASP A 43 11.29 -15.48 -0.74
C ASP A 43 10.88 -14.06 -0.32
N ILE A 44 9.59 -13.71 -0.43
CA ILE A 44 9.08 -12.38 -0.12
C ILE A 44 8.49 -12.35 1.28
N VAL A 45 9.17 -11.62 2.18
CA VAL A 45 8.74 -11.44 3.57
C VAL A 45 8.45 -9.95 3.85
N PRO A 46 7.17 -9.50 3.78
CA PRO A 46 6.82 -8.13 4.06
C PRO A 46 6.96 -7.80 5.55
N ILE A 47 7.47 -6.60 5.84
CA ILE A 47 7.68 -6.08 7.21
C ILE A 47 6.80 -4.84 7.48
N PRO A 48 5.45 -4.98 7.47
CA PRO A 48 4.57 -3.84 7.64
C PRO A 48 4.62 -3.28 9.07
N GLY A 49 5.22 -2.09 9.23
CA GLY A 49 5.27 -1.38 10.50
C GLY A 49 3.93 -0.72 10.86
N THR A 50 3.56 -0.75 12.14
CA THR A 50 2.39 -0.02 12.64
C THR A 50 2.53 0.35 14.11
N THR A 51 1.91 1.45 14.53
CA THR A 51 1.87 1.91 15.94
C THR A 51 0.61 1.45 16.68
N LYS A 52 -0.35 0.81 15.98
CA LYS A 52 -1.66 0.43 16.54
C LYS A 52 -1.82 -1.08 16.53
N VAL A 53 -2.13 -1.65 17.70
CA VAL A 53 -2.37 -3.10 17.85
C VAL A 53 -3.48 -3.60 16.92
N LYS A 54 -4.57 -2.84 16.74
CA LYS A 54 -5.65 -3.18 15.81
C LYS A 54 -5.14 -3.38 14.37
N ASN A 55 -4.19 -2.55 13.94
CA ASN A 55 -3.62 -2.65 12.60
C ASN A 55 -2.66 -3.84 12.51
N MET A 56 -1.92 -4.15 13.57
CA MET A 56 -1.06 -5.34 13.62
C MET A 56 -1.90 -6.62 13.44
N VAL A 57 -3.01 -6.73 14.17
CA VAL A 57 -3.95 -7.86 14.03
C VAL A 57 -4.56 -7.91 12.64
N ASN A 58 -4.95 -6.75 12.09
CA ASN A 58 -5.47 -6.67 10.73
C ASN A 58 -4.43 -7.16 9.70
N ASN A 59 -3.20 -6.66 9.76
CA ASN A 59 -2.10 -7.07 8.88
C ASN A 59 -1.84 -8.58 8.98
N ALA A 60 -1.84 -9.16 10.19
CA ALA A 60 -1.65 -10.61 10.36
C ALA A 60 -2.75 -11.44 9.67
N GLY A 61 -3.96 -10.90 9.56
CA GLY A 61 -5.07 -11.56 8.87
C GLY A 61 -4.86 -11.77 7.36
N CYS A 62 -3.86 -11.12 6.75
CA CYS A 62 -3.53 -11.37 5.33
C CYS A 62 -3.08 -12.81 5.07
N LEU A 63 -2.48 -13.49 6.06
CA LEU A 63 -1.99 -14.87 5.94
C LEU A 63 -3.12 -15.89 5.77
N GLY A 64 -4.35 -15.54 6.14
CA GLY A 64 -5.52 -16.40 5.99
C GLY A 64 -6.18 -16.33 4.61
N LEU A 65 -5.76 -15.39 3.75
CA LEU A 65 -6.33 -15.20 2.43
C LEU A 65 -5.76 -16.22 1.44
N LYS A 66 -6.66 -16.96 0.79
CA LYS A 66 -6.32 -17.83 -0.34
C LYS A 66 -6.74 -17.12 -1.61
N LEU A 67 -5.75 -16.75 -2.41
CA LEU A 67 -5.96 -16.11 -3.70
C LEU A 67 -5.59 -17.12 -4.80
N SER A 68 -6.45 -17.27 -5.81
CA SER A 68 -6.13 -18.05 -6.99
C SER A 68 -5.20 -17.26 -7.93
N GLU A 69 -4.59 -17.93 -8.91
CA GLU A 69 -3.78 -17.25 -9.93
C GLU A 69 -4.58 -16.18 -10.70
N ASP A 70 -5.85 -16.45 -10.97
CA ASP A 70 -6.76 -15.49 -11.61
C ASP A 70 -7.02 -14.28 -10.72
N ASP A 71 -7.20 -14.48 -9.41
CA ASP A 71 -7.37 -13.37 -8.46
C ASP A 71 -6.09 -12.52 -8.35
N LEU A 72 -4.92 -13.16 -8.32
CA LEU A 72 -3.64 -12.45 -8.27
C LEU A 72 -3.43 -11.59 -9.52
N LYS A 73 -3.81 -12.12 -10.68
CA LYS A 73 -3.79 -11.37 -11.94
C LYS A 73 -4.81 -10.22 -11.91
N GLU A 74 -6.04 -10.45 -11.46
CA GLU A 74 -7.06 -9.42 -11.34
C GLU A 74 -6.63 -8.28 -10.41
N ILE A 75 -6.02 -8.61 -9.27
CA ILE A 75 -5.52 -7.62 -8.30
C ILE A 75 -4.34 -6.83 -8.89
N GLY A 76 -3.43 -7.49 -9.62
CA GLY A 76 -2.33 -6.81 -10.31
C GLY A 76 -2.82 -5.87 -11.41
N ASP A 77 -3.76 -6.34 -12.24
CA ASP A 77 -4.37 -5.58 -13.34
C ASP A 77 -5.24 -4.42 -12.84
N ALA A 78 -5.69 -4.45 -11.57
CA ALA A 78 -6.47 -3.36 -10.97
C ALA A 78 -5.67 -2.06 -10.78
N VAL A 79 -4.33 -2.14 -10.71
CA VAL A 79 -3.44 -0.99 -10.52
C VAL A 79 -2.33 -0.98 -11.59
N PRO A 80 -2.68 -0.68 -12.86
CA PRO A 80 -1.71 -0.59 -13.93
C PRO A 80 -0.79 0.62 -13.71
N VAL A 81 0.52 0.42 -13.89
CA VAL A 81 1.56 1.39 -13.52
C VAL A 81 1.45 2.68 -14.35
N ASP A 82 0.99 2.58 -15.58
CA ASP A 82 0.78 3.66 -16.53
C ASP A 82 -0.43 4.55 -16.19
N GLU A 83 -1.45 4.03 -15.50
CA GLU A 83 -2.60 4.85 -15.05
C GLU A 83 -2.29 5.66 -13.77
N VAL A 84 -1.22 5.33 -13.04
CA VAL A 84 -0.87 6.03 -11.80
C VAL A 84 -0.30 7.42 -12.10
N VAL A 85 -1.07 8.46 -11.81
CA VAL A 85 -0.68 9.84 -12.12
C VAL A 85 0.11 10.48 -10.99
N GLY A 86 1.19 11.16 -11.36
CA GLY A 86 2.04 11.94 -10.46
C GLY A 86 3.27 11.19 -9.97
N GLU A 87 4.30 11.96 -9.65
CA GLU A 87 5.58 11.43 -9.17
C GLU A 87 5.46 10.79 -7.78
N ARG A 88 6.27 9.75 -7.53
CA ARG A 88 6.47 9.20 -6.18
C ARG A 88 7.09 10.30 -5.32
N GLU A 89 6.38 10.70 -4.28
CA GLU A 89 6.90 11.70 -3.35
C GLU A 89 7.98 11.08 -2.47
N LEU A 90 9.25 11.25 -2.86
CA LEU A 90 10.41 11.03 -1.99
C LEU A 90 10.55 12.15 -0.93
N GLY A 91 9.71 13.18 -1.02
CA GLY A 91 9.72 14.38 -0.18
C GLY A 91 9.50 14.12 1.32
N VAL A 92 8.93 12.95 1.69
CA VAL A 92 8.82 12.51 3.09
C VAL A 92 10.18 12.49 3.79
N PHE A 93 11.26 12.17 3.06
CA PHE A 93 12.63 12.24 3.61
C PHE A 93 13.30 13.59 3.40
N SER A 94 12.92 14.37 2.38
CA SER A 94 13.51 15.71 2.15
C SER A 94 13.24 16.71 3.29
N LYS A 95 12.15 16.52 4.05
CA LYS A 95 11.89 17.34 5.25
C LYS A 95 12.74 16.93 6.46
N TYR A 96 13.40 15.77 6.43
CA TYR A 96 14.37 15.33 7.44
C TYR A 96 15.81 15.56 6.97
N ASP A 97 16.00 16.29 5.87
CA ASP A 97 17.30 16.84 5.49
C ASP A 97 17.86 17.71 6.62
N TRP A 98 19.18 17.94 6.58
CA TRP A 98 20.04 18.73 7.46
C TRP A 98 19.43 19.96 8.18
N LYS A 99 18.33 20.52 7.69
CA LYS A 99 17.56 21.64 8.24
C LYS A 99 17.05 21.44 9.68
N PHE A 100 16.93 20.20 10.16
CA PHE A 100 16.54 19.90 11.54
C PHE A 100 17.62 19.18 12.35
N ALA A 101 18.84 19.05 11.80
CA ALA A 101 20.00 18.48 12.49
C ALA A 101 20.61 19.50 13.48
N ASN A 102 19.78 20.01 14.38
CA ASN A 102 20.15 21.05 15.33
C ASN A 102 20.66 20.39 16.61
N THR A 103 21.72 20.94 17.20
CA THR A 103 22.18 20.58 18.55
C THR A 103 21.69 21.64 19.52
N PRO A 104 21.06 21.27 20.65
CA PRO A 104 20.69 22.24 21.68
C PRO A 104 21.90 23.07 22.12
N LEU A 105 21.71 24.38 22.29
CA LEU A 105 22.76 25.27 22.82
C LEU A 105 23.06 24.90 24.29
N LYS A 106 24.34 25.00 24.66
CA LYS A 106 24.83 24.71 26.02
C LYS A 106 24.24 25.67 27.05
#